data_AF-A0A6S6SCU1-F1
#
_entry.id   AF-A0A6S6SCU1-F1
#
_cell.length_a   1.000
_cell.length_b   1.000
_cell.length_c   1.000
_cell.angle_alpha   90.00
_cell.angle_beta   90.00
_cell.angle_gamma   90.00
#
_symmetry.space_group_name_H-M   'P 1'
#
loop_
_entity.id
_entity.type
_entity.pdbx_description
1 polymer ?
#
loop_
_entity_poly.entity_id
_entity_poly.type
_entity_poly.pdbx_seq_one_letter_code
_entity_poly.pdbx_strand_id
1 'polypeptide(L)' 'MHTVTLRSDDEFYEVLSDISKRLNLTKSEFIRRSVMDYKKKLDIALLKKQIKNASMAVRTESLDICNEFEDAINDGLESV' A
#
# COMPACT_ATOMS: atom_id res chain seq x y z
N MET A 1 -14.81 25.92 -1.35
CA MET A 1 -13.56 25.82 -0.56
C MET A 1 -13.95 25.72 0.90
N HIS A 2 -13.40 24.75 1.63
CA HIS A 2 -13.58 24.64 3.08
C HIS A 2 -12.27 25.00 3.77
N THR A 3 -12.37 25.75 4.87
CA THR A 3 -11.22 26.13 5.69
C THR A 3 -11.10 25.17 6.86
N VAL A 4 -9.90 24.66 7.09
CA VAL A 4 -9.56 23.84 8.24
C VAL A 4 -8.50 24.57 9.05
N THR A 5 -8.69 24.63 10.37
CA THR A 5 -7.67 25.14 11.30
C THR A 5 -6.93 23.95 11.89
N LEU A 6 -5.60 23.93 11.74
CA LEU A 6 -4.73 22.91 12.29
C LEU A 6 -3.94 23.51 13.46
N ARG A 7 -4.00 22.86 14.63
CA ARG A 7 -3.09 23.15 15.74
C ARG A 7 -1.83 22.30 15.55
N SER A 8 -0.68 22.94 15.61
CA SER A 8 0.62 22.26 15.60
C SER A 8 1.46 22.72 16.78
N ASP A 9 2.52 21.97 17.08
CA ASP A 9 3.62 22.48 17.89
C ASP A 9 4.45 23.51 17.11
N ASP A 10 5.35 24.17 17.85
CA ASP A 10 6.22 25.21 17.30
C ASP A 10 7.24 24.63 16.32
N GLU A 11 7.76 23.43 16.58
CA GLU A 11 8.74 22.75 15.73
C GLU A 11 8.16 22.50 14.33
N PHE A 12 6.96 21.93 14.26
CA PHE A 12 6.26 21.69 13.00
C PHE A 12 5.96 23.00 12.27
N TYR A 13 5.56 24.05 12.99
CA TYR A 13 5.29 25.34 12.38
C TYR A 13 6.54 25.92 11.72
N GLU A 14 7.68 25.88 12.40
CA GLU A 14 8.96 26.37 11.86
C GLU A 14 9.41 25.55 10.65
N VAL A 15 9.36 24.22 10.73
CA VAL A 15 9.66 23.33 9.60
C VAL A 15 8.76 23.64 8.40
N LEU A 16 7.46 23.79 8.63
CA LEU A 16 6.49 24.14 7.59
C LEU A 16 6.80 25.51 6.99
N SER A 17 7.16 26.49 7.82
CA SER A 17 7.50 27.85 7.40
C SER A 17 8.74 27.86 6.51
N ASP A 18 9.81 27.17 6.91
CA ASP A 18 11.06 27.10 6.18
C ASP A 18 10.91 26.38 4.85
N ILE A 19 10.21 25.24 4.83
CA ILE A 19 9.99 24.49 3.59
C ILE A 19 9.13 25.32 2.63
N SER A 20 8.08 25.97 3.13
CA SER A 20 7.20 26.82 2.31
C SER A 20 8.00 27.98 1.67
N LYS A 21 8.89 28.62 2.42
CA LYS A 21 9.79 29.67 1.91
C LYS A 21 10.74 29.12 0.84
N ARG A 22 11.40 27.99 1.11
CA ARG A 22 12.36 27.36 0.17
C ARG A 22 11.72 26.97 -1.15
N LEU A 23 10.47 26.53 -1.12
CA LEU A 23 9.72 26.12 -2.31
C LEU A 23 8.95 27.27 -2.97
N ASN A 24 8.99 28.47 -2.38
CA ASN A 24 8.19 29.63 -2.80
C ASN A 24 6.68 29.32 -2.90
N LEU A 25 6.16 28.61 -1.90
CA LEU A 25 4.75 28.22 -1.80
C LEU A 25 4.13 28.79 -0.52
N THR A 26 2.81 28.93 -0.50
CA THR A 26 2.10 29.21 0.75
C THR A 26 2.04 27.95 1.62
N LYS A 27 1.98 28.12 2.95
CA LYS A 27 1.83 27.01 3.91
C LYS A 27 0.64 26.11 3.56
N SER A 28 -0.51 26.72 3.24
CA SER A 28 -1.72 26.00 2.82
C SER A 28 -1.53 25.23 1.52
N GLU A 29 -0.83 25.80 0.54
CA GLU A 29 -0.54 25.12 -0.73
C GLU A 29 0.40 23.94 -0.52
N PHE A 30 1.45 24.11 0.28
CA PHE A 30 2.35 23.03 0.65
C PHE A 30 1.60 21.90 1.35
N ILE A 31 0.80 22.20 2.38
CA ILE A 31 -0.01 21.21 3.10
C ILE A 31 -0.92 20.44 2.13
N ARG A 32 -1.62 21.14 1.22
CA ARG A 32 -2.49 20.48 0.23
C ARG A 32 -1.72 19.49 -0.63
N ARG A 33 -0.57 19.88 -1.17
CA ARG A 33 0.27 18.99 -1.99
C ARG A 33 0.76 17.80 -1.21
N SER A 34 1.29 18.03 -0.01
CA SER A 34 1.80 16.96 0.86
C SER A 34 0.72 15.94 1.22
N VAL A 35 -0.51 16.40 1.53
CA VAL A 35 -1.65 15.50 1.82
C VAL A 35 -2.00 14.66 0.60
N MET A 36 -2.07 15.27 -0.59
CA MET A 36 -2.38 14.54 -1.83
C MET A 36 -1.29 13.53 -2.19
N ASP A 37 -0.02 13.89 -2.01
CA ASP A 37 1.10 12.99 -2.28
C ASP A 37 1.16 11.84 -1.26
N TYR A 38 0.86 12.12 0.01
CA TYR A 38 0.78 11.08 1.03
C TYR A 38 -0.37 10.11 0.76
N LYS A 39 -1.55 10.61 0.35
CA LYS A 39 -2.67 9.77 -0.09
C LYS A 39 -2.25 8.81 -1.22
N LYS A 40 -1.59 9.30 -2.26
CA LYS A 40 -1.11 8.45 -3.37
C LYS A 40 -0.17 7.34 -2.88
N LYS A 41 0.73 7.65 -1.95
CA LYS A 41 1.64 6.66 -1.37
C LYS A 41 0.88 5.59 -0.59
N LEU A 42 -0.13 5.98 0.20
CA LEU A 42 -1.00 5.04 0.91
C LEU A 42 -1.77 4.14 -0.06
N ASP A 43 -2.35 4.70 -1.11
CA ASP A 43 -3.11 3.95 -2.12
C ASP A 43 -2.22 2.87 -2.79
N ILE A 44 -0.98 3.24 -3.16
CA ILE A 44 0.00 2.29 -3.72
C ILE A 44 0.39 1.22 -2.70
N ALA A 45 0.60 1.58 -1.44
CA ALA A 45 0.97 0.63 -0.40
C ALA A 45 -0.15 -0.39 -0.15
N LEU A 46 -1.41 0.07 -0.14
CA LEU A 46 -2.58 -0.79 0.00
C LEU A 46 -2.69 -1.76 -1.18
N LEU A 47 -2.53 -1.26 -2.41
CA LEU A 47 -2.58 -2.09 -3.61
C LEU A 47 -1.49 -3.18 -3.58
N LYS A 48 -0.26 -2.82 -3.21
CA LYS A 48 0.84 -3.79 -3.07
C LYS A 48 0.50 -4.88 -2.04
N LYS A 49 -0.10 -4.50 -0.91
CA LYS A 49 -0.54 -5.46 0.11
C LYS A 49 -1.61 -6.40 -0.42
N GLN A 50 -2.59 -5.89 -1.17
CA GLN A 50 -3.65 -6.70 -1.78
C GLN A 50 -3.08 -7.69 -2.80
N ILE A 51 -2.20 -7.24 -3.70
CA ILE A 51 -1.54 -8.10 -4.69
C ILE A 51 -0.73 -9.19 -3.99
N LYS A 52 0.04 -8.84 -2.96
CA LYS A 52 0.82 -9.81 -2.19
C LYS A 52 -0.09 -10.88 -1.58
N ASN A 53 -1.20 -10.47 -0.96
CA ASN A 53 -2.14 -11.41 -0.34
C ASN A 53 -2.78 -12.34 -1.38
N ALA A 54 -3.22 -11.79 -2.51
CA ALA A 54 -3.80 -12.58 -3.60
C ALA A 54 -2.79 -13.58 -4.18
N SER A 55 -1.55 -13.14 -4.41
CA SER A 55 -0.48 -14.02 -4.90
C SER A 55 -0.16 -15.15 -3.94
N MET A 56 -0.17 -14.89 -2.62
CA MET A 56 0.03 -15.92 -1.62
C MET A 56 -1.11 -16.93 -1.62
N ALA A 57 -2.36 -16.47 -1.69
CA ALA A 57 -3.54 -17.35 -1.73
C ALA A 57 -3.49 -18.28 -2.95
N VAL A 58 -3.24 -17.72 -4.15
CA VAL A 58 -3.13 -18.50 -5.39
C VAL A 58 -1.98 -19.50 -5.33
N ARG A 59 -0.84 -19.12 -4.74
CA ARG A 59 0.30 -20.02 -4.59
C ARG A 59 -0.02 -21.21 -3.69
N THR A 60 -0.73 -20.98 -2.58
CA THR A 60 -1.18 -22.06 -1.70
C THR A 60 -2.11 -23.01 -2.43
N GLU A 61 -3.15 -22.48 -3.07
CA GLU A 61 -4.13 -23.28 -3.81
C GLU A 61 -3.48 -24.06 -4.96
N SER A 62 -2.54 -23.45 -5.69
CA SER A 62 -1.80 -24.14 -6.75
C SER A 62 -0.94 -25.29 -6.21
N LEU A 63 -0.36 -25.13 -5.02
CA LEU A 63 0.45 -26.16 -4.38
C LEU A 63 -0.43 -27.31 -3.90
N ASP A 64 -1.60 -27.00 -3.33
CA ASP A 64 -2.59 -28.00 -2.92
C ASP A 64 -3.04 -28.85 -4.13
N ILE A 65 -3.37 -28.20 -5.25
CA ILE A 65 -3.74 -28.90 -6.51
C ILE A 65 -2.60 -29.78 -7.02
N CYS A 66 -1.35 -29.29 -7.01
CA CYS A 66 -0.21 -30.11 -7.42
C CYS A 66 -0.06 -31.36 -6.56
N ASN A 67 -0.23 -31.24 -5.24
CA ASN A 67 -0.17 -32.39 -4.34
C ASN A 67 -1.32 -33.38 -4.62
N GLU A 68 -2.54 -32.89 -4.88
CA GLU A 68 -3.67 -33.75 -5.27
C GLU A 68 -3.36 -34.57 -6.53
N PHE A 69 -2.71 -33.96 -7.53
CA PHE A 69 -2.28 -34.68 -8.73
C PHE A 69 -1.15 -35.68 -8.45
N GLU A 70 -0.20 -35.36 -7.57
CA GLU A 70 0.85 -36.29 -7.16
C GLU A 70 0.28 -37.51 -6.44
N ASP A 71 -0.69 -37.32 -5.55
CA ASP A 71 -1.35 -38.40 -4.81
C ASP A 71 -2.13 -39.32 -5.77
N ALA A 72 -2.74 -38.77 -6.81
CA ALA A 72 -3.51 -39.52 -7.81
C ALA A 72 -2.64 -40.26 -8.84
N ILE A 73 -1.30 -40.17 -8.80
CA ILE A 73 -0.41 -40.79 -9.81
C ILE A 73 -0.62 -42.31 -9.94
N ASN A 74 -0.96 -42.98 -8.84
CA ASN A 74 -1.13 -44.44 -8.80
C ASN A 74 -2.60 -44.89 -8.80
N ASP A 75 -3.55 -43.96 -8.95
CA ASP A 75 -4.97 -44.28 -8.98
C ASP A 75 -5.29 -45.20 -10.17
N GLY A 76 -5.87 -46.37 -9.87
CA GLY A 76 -6.24 -47.37 -10.88
C GLY A 76 -5.13 -48.34 -11.29
N LEU A 77 -3.93 -48.27 -10.68
CA LEU A 77 -2.82 -49.20 -10.92
C LEU A 77 -2.75 -50.37 -9.93
N GLU A 78 -3.76 -50.57 -9.06
CA GLU A 78 -3.79 -51.64 -8.05
C GLU A 78 -3.88 -53.10 -8.61
N SER A 79 -3.73 -53.32 -9.92
CA SER A 79 -3.89 -54.65 -10.54
C SER A 79 -2.93 -54.95 -11.70
N VAL A 80 -1.75 -54.33 -11.73
CA VAL A 80 -0.62 -54.76 -12.58
C VAL A 80 0.51 -55.33 -11.74
#